data_AF-A0ABD1AWE2-F1
#
_entry.id   AF-A0ABD1AWE2-F1
#
_cell.length_a   1.000
_cell.length_b   1.000
_cell.length_c   1.000
_cell.angle_alpha   90.00
_cell.angle_beta   90.00
_cell.angle_gamma   90.00
#
_symmetry.space_group_name_H-M   'P 1'
#
loop_
_entity.id
_entity.type
_entity.pdbx_description
1 polymer ?
#
loop_
_entity_poly.entity_id
_entity_poly.type
_entity_poly.pdbx_seq_one_letter_code
_entity_poly.pdbx_strand_id
1 'polypeptide(L)'
;MYLQPGLAGINLGKFLIKRVITLVKKDMPHVSTFATLNPIHGFMQWLLSKLSRFAENERSTQSNSPSSTFSEKILPPEEEQGLMSLSDDSSSGGNGMEVLLNLISVKNCEWATSPRILPVLEPILMRLCARYLLQEKKRGKALDSVANFHLQNGVMVERINWMGDRSEKVIHQSGGIMVNYVYRLGNIEDYAQSYFESGKNPCLSRYPFPSLSNFT
;
A
#
# COMPACT_ATOMS: atom_id res chain seq x y z
N MET A 1 17.22 -1.77 8.79
CA MET A 1 17.84 -1.39 10.07
C MET A 1 16.94 -1.92 11.17
N TYR A 2 17.26 -3.08 11.74
CA TYR A 2 16.46 -3.65 12.83
C TYR A 2 16.85 -2.94 14.13
N LEU A 3 15.90 -2.23 14.77
CA LEU A 3 16.12 -1.73 16.12
C LEU A 3 16.30 -2.91 17.07
N GLN A 4 17.18 -2.77 18.05
CA GLN A 4 17.31 -3.76 19.11
C GLN A 4 15.98 -3.91 19.86
N PRO A 5 15.54 -5.15 20.19
CA PRO A 5 14.27 -5.40 20.85
C PRO A 5 14.07 -4.59 22.15
N GLY A 6 15.16 -4.30 22.87
CA GLY A 6 15.16 -3.52 24.11
C GLY A 6 14.87 -2.02 23.96
N LEU A 7 14.82 -1.48 22.74
CA LEU A 7 14.41 -0.09 22.47
C LEU A 7 13.04 0.00 21.78
N ALA A 8 12.29 -1.11 21.71
CA ALA A 8 10.94 -1.12 21.16
C ALA A 8 10.05 -0.16 21.97
N GLY A 9 9.61 0.94 21.33
CA GLY A 9 8.77 1.97 21.94
C GLY A 9 9.48 3.30 22.23
N ILE A 10 10.82 3.36 22.18
CA ILE A 10 11.54 4.63 22.27
C ILE A 10 11.70 5.20 20.85
N ASN A 11 11.12 6.38 20.59
CA ASN A 11 11.13 7.00 19.26
C ASN A 11 12.49 7.67 18.94
N LEU A 12 13.58 6.88 18.90
CA LEU A 12 14.91 7.36 18.48
C LEU A 12 14.97 7.69 16.99
N GLY A 13 14.09 7.10 16.18
CA GLY A 13 14.04 7.32 14.74
C GLY A 13 13.96 8.80 14.38
N LYS A 14 13.09 9.56 15.08
CA LYS A 14 12.93 11.01 14.91
C LYS A 14 14.24 11.76 15.03
N PHE A 15 15.04 11.42 16.04
CA PHE A 15 16.27 12.11 16.38
C PHE A 15 17.39 11.79 15.39
N LEU A 16 17.49 10.53 14.96
CA LEU A 16 18.47 10.12 13.96
C LEU A 16 18.24 10.84 12.63
N ILE A 17 16.99 10.89 12.17
CA ILE A 17 16.67 11.53 10.89
C ILE A 17 16.90 13.04 10.96
N LYS A 18 16.43 13.71 12.03
CA LYS A 18 16.71 15.13 12.24
C LYS A 18 18.21 15.42 12.26
N ARG A 19 19.01 14.60 12.93
CA ARG A 19 20.46 14.76 12.98
C ARG A 19 21.08 14.62 11.59
N VAL A 20 20.66 13.62 10.81
CA VAL A 20 21.14 13.44 9.42
C VAL A 20 20.78 14.65 8.56
N ILE A 21 19.54 15.13 8.63
CA ILE A 21 19.10 16.32 7.89
C ILE A 21 19.95 17.55 8.26
N THR A 22 20.19 17.78 9.55
CA THR A 22 21.01 18.90 10.03
C THR A 22 22.44 18.82 9.51
N LEU A 23 23.05 17.62 9.53
CA LEU A 23 24.41 17.42 9.02
C LEU A 23 24.47 17.65 7.51
N VAL A 24 23.53 17.07 6.75
CA VAL A 24 23.49 17.27 5.29
C VAL A 24 23.26 18.74 4.94
N LYS A 25 22.40 19.47 5.65
CA LYS A 25 22.20 20.91 5.41
C LYS A 25 23.42 21.75 5.73
N LYS A 26 24.24 21.34 6.71
CA LYS A 26 25.48 22.03 7.04
C LYS A 26 26.48 21.93 5.88
N ASP A 27 26.60 20.75 5.29
CA ASP A 27 27.59 20.49 4.23
C ASP A 27 27.05 20.85 2.83
N MET A 28 25.73 20.80 2.64
CA MET A 28 25.03 21.04 1.37
C MET A 28 23.78 21.94 1.60
N PRO A 29 23.98 23.26 1.80
CA PRO A 29 22.90 24.17 2.22
C PRO A 29 21.79 24.37 1.18
N HIS A 30 22.05 24.06 -0.09
CA HIS A 30 21.09 24.11 -1.19
C HIS A 30 20.13 22.91 -1.22
N VAL A 31 20.42 21.84 -0.46
CA VAL A 31 19.52 20.68 -0.35
C VAL A 31 18.35 21.02 0.57
N SER A 32 17.17 21.17 -0.04
CA SER A 32 15.93 21.56 0.64
C SER A 32 14.94 20.42 0.83
N THR A 33 15.06 19.35 0.04
CA THR A 33 14.13 18.22 0.02
C THR A 33 14.83 16.95 0.45
N PHE A 34 14.23 16.25 1.40
CA PHE A 34 14.71 14.98 1.92
C PHE A 34 13.60 13.96 1.77
N ALA A 35 13.88 12.84 1.11
CA ALA A 35 12.93 11.76 0.92
C ALA A 35 13.61 10.41 1.13
N THR A 36 12.82 9.40 1.44
CA THR A 36 13.24 8.00 1.51
C THR A 36 12.62 7.21 0.38
N LEU A 37 13.16 6.03 0.08
CA LEU A 37 12.52 5.03 -0.79
C LEU A 37 12.43 3.73 0.01
N ASN A 38 11.22 3.26 0.29
CA ASN A 38 10.99 2.12 1.17
C ASN A 38 10.13 1.04 0.54
N PRO A 39 10.37 -0.23 0.90
CA PRO A 39 9.43 -1.30 0.62
C PRO A 39 8.15 -1.13 1.47
N ILE A 40 7.03 -1.59 0.93
CA ILE A 40 5.73 -1.59 1.60
C ILE A 40 5.53 -2.98 2.21
N HIS A 41 5.28 -3.07 3.51
CA HIS A 41 5.20 -4.36 4.17
C HIS A 41 3.75 -4.82 4.28
N GLY A 42 3.47 -6.08 3.94
CA GLY A 42 2.16 -6.67 4.17
C GLY A 42 1.05 -6.23 3.21
N PHE A 43 1.36 -5.44 2.18
CA PHE A 43 0.36 -5.04 1.17
C PHE A 43 -0.22 -6.25 0.43
N MET A 44 0.62 -7.13 -0.11
CA MET A 44 0.14 -8.33 -0.81
C MET A 44 -0.62 -9.28 0.12
N GLN A 45 -0.15 -9.44 1.36
CA GLN A 45 -0.84 -10.25 2.37
C GLN A 45 -2.24 -9.69 2.68
N TRP A 46 -2.35 -8.37 2.84
CA TRP A 46 -3.62 -7.70 3.04
C TRP A 46 -4.55 -7.89 1.83
N LEU A 47 -4.03 -7.75 0.61
CA LEU A 47 -4.80 -7.90 -0.62
C LEU A 47 -5.33 -9.34 -0.77
N LEU A 48 -4.44 -10.34 -0.62
CA LEU A 48 -4.82 -11.75 -0.66
C LEU A 48 -5.89 -12.07 0.40
N SER A 49 -5.75 -11.54 1.61
CA SER A 49 -6.76 -11.75 2.66
C SER A 49 -8.13 -11.16 2.30
N LYS A 50 -8.17 -9.98 1.68
CA LYS A 50 -9.43 -9.37 1.21
C LYS A 50 -10.09 -10.19 0.10
N LEU A 51 -9.29 -10.66 -0.86
CA LEU A 51 -9.76 -11.47 -2.00
C LEU A 51 -10.25 -12.86 -1.56
N SER A 52 -9.51 -13.56 -0.69
CA SER A 52 -9.91 -14.88 -0.18
C SER A 52 -11.24 -14.82 0.60
N ARG A 53 -11.41 -13.79 1.45
CA ARG A 53 -12.66 -13.58 2.21
C ARG A 53 -13.86 -13.34 1.29
N PHE A 54 -13.65 -12.62 0.19
CA PHE A 54 -14.68 -12.44 -0.82
C PHE A 54 -15.09 -13.77 -1.45
N ALA A 55 -14.11 -14.58 -1.89
CA ALA A 55 -14.35 -15.88 -2.51
C ALA A 55 -14.98 -16.93 -1.57
N GLU A 56 -14.72 -16.86 -0.26
CA GLU A 56 -15.38 -17.69 0.76
C GLU A 56 -16.86 -17.31 0.93
N ASN A 57 -17.15 -16.00 0.92
CA ASN A 57 -18.50 -15.49 1.09
C ASN A 57 -19.41 -15.82 -0.11
N GLU A 58 -18.92 -15.65 -1.35
CA GLU A 58 -19.66 -15.98 -2.58
C GLU A 58 -20.08 -17.46 -2.63
N ARG A 59 -19.19 -18.36 -2.19
CA ARG A 59 -19.47 -19.80 -2.09
C ARG A 59 -20.48 -20.11 -1.00
N SER A 60 -20.48 -19.34 0.08
CA SER A 60 -21.39 -19.53 1.21
C SER A 60 -22.80 -19.02 0.92
N THR A 61 -22.98 -17.95 0.14
CA THR A 61 -24.29 -17.42 -0.26
C THR A 61 -25.10 -18.34 -1.17
N GLN A 62 -24.48 -19.34 -1.79
CA GLN A 62 -25.18 -20.41 -2.52
C GLN A 62 -25.78 -21.48 -1.60
N SER A 63 -25.44 -21.46 -0.31
CA SER A 63 -26.07 -22.26 0.75
C SER A 63 -26.92 -21.35 1.64
N ASN A 64 -28.19 -21.69 1.85
CA ASN A 64 -29.19 -20.87 2.56
C ASN A 64 -28.89 -20.66 4.07
N SER A 65 -27.74 -20.08 4.44
CA SER A 65 -27.43 -19.67 5.81
C SER A 65 -27.11 -18.18 5.88
N PRO A 66 -27.78 -17.42 6.77
CA PRO A 66 -27.45 -16.03 7.00
C PRO A 66 -26.20 -15.98 7.87
N SER A 67 -25.03 -15.85 7.23
CA SER A 67 -23.75 -15.77 7.93
C SER A 67 -23.05 -14.45 7.62
N SER A 68 -23.34 -13.48 8.48
CA SER A 68 -22.49 -12.40 8.98
C SER A 68 -21.27 -11.89 8.16
N THR A 69 -21.24 -10.55 8.04
CA THR A 69 -20.04 -9.68 8.06
C THR A 69 -19.44 -9.27 6.71
N PHE A 70 -20.12 -8.33 6.04
CA PHE A 70 -19.57 -7.32 5.10
C PHE A 70 -18.42 -7.82 4.20
N SER A 71 -18.75 -8.47 3.08
CA SER A 71 -17.82 -8.57 1.95
C SER A 71 -17.76 -7.21 1.27
N GLU A 72 -16.59 -6.59 1.31
CA GLU A 72 -16.35 -5.36 0.59
C GLU A 72 -15.90 -5.69 -0.84
N LYS A 73 -16.65 -5.24 -1.84
CA LYS A 73 -16.21 -5.29 -3.23
C LYS A 73 -15.14 -4.22 -3.44
N ILE A 74 -13.87 -4.62 -3.52
CA ILE A 74 -12.73 -3.69 -3.61
C ILE A 74 -12.39 -3.27 -5.04
N LEU A 75 -12.94 -3.98 -6.05
CA LEU A 75 -12.75 -3.70 -7.47
C LEU A 75 -13.99 -2.97 -8.04
N PRO A 76 -13.81 -1.78 -8.64
CA PRO A 76 -14.86 -1.15 -9.40
C PRO A 76 -15.12 -1.91 -10.72
N PRO A 77 -16.29 -1.71 -11.35
CA PRO A 77 -16.69 -2.46 -12.54
C PRO A 77 -15.69 -2.38 -13.70
N GLU A 78 -15.04 -1.23 -13.92
CA GLU A 78 -14.06 -1.06 -14.99
C GLU A 78 -12.82 -1.94 -14.80
N GLU A 79 -12.35 -2.08 -13.56
CA GLU A 79 -11.18 -2.92 -13.25
C GLU A 79 -11.53 -4.40 -13.34
N GLU A 80 -12.74 -4.77 -12.90
CA GLU A 80 -13.27 -6.13 -13.05
C GLU A 80 -13.35 -6.52 -14.52
N GLN A 81 -13.90 -5.67 -15.38
CA GLN A 81 -13.95 -5.92 -16.82
C GLN A 81 -12.55 -6.08 -17.44
N GLY A 82 -11.60 -5.24 -17.03
CA GLY A 82 -10.19 -5.35 -17.45
C GLY A 82 -9.59 -6.70 -17.08
N LEU A 83 -9.80 -7.18 -15.85
CA LEU A 83 -9.35 -8.49 -15.39
C LEU A 83 -10.02 -9.64 -16.16
N MET A 84 -11.32 -9.55 -16.41
CA MET A 84 -12.08 -10.55 -17.17
C MET A 84 -11.59 -10.69 -18.63
N SER A 85 -10.97 -9.66 -19.20
CA SER A 85 -10.35 -9.74 -20.53
C SER A 85 -9.04 -10.56 -20.56
N LEU A 86 -8.44 -10.82 -19.40
CA LEU A 86 -7.23 -11.62 -19.27
C LEU A 86 -7.49 -13.13 -19.15
N SER A 87 -8.72 -13.52 -18.78
CA SER A 87 -9.12 -14.93 -18.73
C SER A 87 -9.50 -15.42 -20.13
N ASP A 88 -8.79 -16.44 -20.62
CA ASP A 88 -9.04 -17.04 -21.93
C ASP A 88 -10.26 -17.99 -21.92
N ASP A 89 -10.68 -18.46 -20.73
CA ASP A 89 -11.84 -19.34 -20.55
C ASP A 89 -13.12 -18.55 -20.24
N SER A 90 -13.99 -18.41 -21.26
CA SER A 90 -15.34 -17.85 -21.11
C SER A 90 -16.32 -18.78 -20.37
N SER A 91 -15.85 -19.94 -19.88
CA SER A 91 -16.67 -21.04 -19.33
C SER A 91 -16.64 -21.16 -17.80
N SER A 92 -15.77 -20.41 -17.10
CA SER A 92 -15.87 -20.29 -15.65
C SER A 92 -16.62 -19.01 -15.35
N GLY A 93 -17.74 -19.09 -14.63
CA GLY A 93 -18.48 -17.94 -14.11
C GLY A 93 -17.71 -17.18 -13.01
N GLY A 94 -16.39 -17.05 -13.17
CA GLY A 94 -15.51 -16.37 -12.23
C GLY A 94 -15.75 -14.88 -12.25
N ASN A 95 -15.74 -14.29 -11.07
CA ASN A 95 -15.75 -12.84 -10.88
C ASN A 95 -14.33 -12.27 -11.05
N GLY A 96 -14.20 -10.96 -11.30
CA GLY A 96 -12.87 -10.35 -11.50
C GLY A 96 -11.97 -10.45 -10.27
N MET A 97 -12.57 -10.55 -9.07
CA MET A 97 -11.85 -10.75 -7.81
C MET A 97 -11.12 -12.10 -7.77
N GLU A 98 -11.76 -13.17 -8.24
CA GLU A 98 -11.15 -14.50 -8.37
C GLU A 98 -10.05 -14.51 -9.43
N VAL A 99 -10.26 -13.84 -10.56
CA VAL A 99 -9.22 -13.69 -11.59
C VAL A 99 -8.00 -12.99 -10.99
N LEU A 100 -8.19 -11.88 -10.29
CA LEU A 100 -7.10 -11.17 -9.60
C LEU A 100 -6.39 -12.06 -8.58
N LEU A 101 -7.16 -12.77 -7.74
CA LEU A 101 -6.62 -13.69 -6.73
C LEU A 101 -5.73 -14.76 -7.38
N ASN A 102 -6.21 -15.39 -8.45
CA ASN A 102 -5.49 -16.43 -9.16
C ASN A 102 -4.19 -15.89 -9.79
N LEU A 103 -4.25 -14.72 -10.43
CA LEU A 103 -3.09 -14.08 -11.06
C LEU A 103 -1.98 -13.76 -10.05
N ILE A 104 -2.34 -13.18 -8.89
CA ILE A 104 -1.33 -12.72 -7.92
C ILE A 104 -0.88 -13.81 -6.94
N SER A 105 -1.59 -14.95 -6.89
CA SER A 105 -1.22 -16.09 -6.03
C SER A 105 -0.20 -17.04 -6.68
N VAL A 106 0.12 -16.86 -7.96
CA VAL A 106 1.08 -17.72 -8.66
C VAL A 106 2.48 -17.55 -8.06
N LYS A 107 3.07 -18.68 -7.62
CA LYS A 107 4.32 -18.69 -6.84
C LYS A 107 5.53 -18.09 -7.58
N ASN A 108 5.63 -18.30 -8.88
CA ASN A 108 6.77 -17.84 -9.70
C ASN A 108 6.70 -16.35 -10.06
N CYS A 109 5.65 -15.63 -9.64
CA CYS A 109 5.45 -14.21 -9.96
C CYS A 109 5.55 -13.87 -11.46
N GLU A 110 5.25 -14.81 -12.36
CA GLU A 110 5.35 -14.59 -13.82
C GLU A 110 4.50 -13.40 -14.29
N TRP A 111 3.38 -13.15 -13.61
CA TRP A 111 2.52 -11.98 -13.83
C TRP A 111 3.31 -10.66 -13.81
N ALA A 112 4.36 -10.55 -13.00
CA ALA A 112 5.15 -9.33 -12.81
C ALA A 112 6.06 -8.99 -14.00
N THR A 113 6.15 -9.88 -15.00
CA THR A 113 6.93 -9.69 -16.22
C THR A 113 6.10 -9.73 -17.50
N SER A 114 4.81 -10.08 -17.39
CA SER A 114 3.95 -10.29 -18.55
C SER A 114 3.49 -8.98 -19.17
N PRO A 115 3.80 -8.71 -20.46
CA PRO A 115 3.37 -7.48 -21.14
C PRO A 115 1.85 -7.42 -21.36
N ARG A 116 1.16 -8.58 -21.29
CA ARG A 116 -0.31 -8.65 -21.36
C ARG A 116 -0.96 -8.29 -20.03
N ILE A 117 -0.38 -8.75 -18.92
CA ILE A 117 -1.01 -8.65 -17.58
C ILE A 117 -0.70 -7.31 -16.91
N LEU A 118 0.54 -6.81 -17.04
CA LEU A 118 0.99 -5.60 -16.35
C LEU A 118 0.12 -4.36 -16.61
N PRO A 119 -0.30 -4.04 -17.85
CA PRO A 119 -1.11 -2.85 -18.12
C PRO A 119 -2.49 -2.87 -17.42
N VAL A 120 -3.02 -4.06 -17.13
CA VAL A 120 -4.28 -4.25 -16.41
C VAL A 120 -4.04 -4.21 -14.90
N LEU A 121 -2.99 -4.88 -14.40
CA LEU A 121 -2.72 -4.96 -12.96
C LEU A 121 -2.13 -3.69 -12.37
N GLU A 122 -1.31 -2.93 -13.10
CA GLU A 122 -0.66 -1.71 -12.61
C GLU A 122 -1.66 -0.73 -11.98
N PRO A 123 -2.70 -0.23 -12.69
CA PRO A 123 -3.63 0.73 -12.12
C PRO A 123 -4.38 0.17 -10.90
N ILE A 124 -4.75 -1.11 -10.94
CA ILE A 124 -5.48 -1.81 -9.86
C ILE A 124 -4.61 -1.90 -8.60
N LEU A 125 -3.39 -2.42 -8.73
CA LEU A 125 -2.47 -2.59 -7.60
C LEU A 125 -2.01 -1.25 -7.05
N MET A 126 -1.77 -0.25 -7.90
CA MET A 126 -1.43 1.11 -7.46
C MET A 126 -2.56 1.76 -6.67
N ARG A 127 -3.82 1.61 -7.11
CA ARG A 127 -5.00 2.11 -6.39
C ARG A 127 -5.20 1.42 -5.05
N LEU A 128 -5.14 0.09 -5.03
CA LEU A 128 -5.28 -0.70 -3.81
C LEU A 128 -4.12 -0.45 -2.84
N CYS A 129 -2.91 -0.22 -3.35
CA CYS A 129 -1.76 0.17 -2.54
C CYS A 129 -1.95 1.55 -1.91
N ALA A 130 -2.50 2.53 -2.66
CA ALA A 130 -2.85 3.83 -2.11
C ALA A 130 -3.89 3.72 -0.98
N ARG A 131 -4.93 2.90 -1.17
CA ARG A 131 -5.90 2.58 -0.11
C ARG A 131 -5.21 1.97 1.11
N TYR A 132 -4.38 0.97 0.90
CA TYR A 132 -3.64 0.29 1.96
C TYR A 132 -2.79 1.25 2.79
N LEU A 133 -2.07 2.15 2.12
CA LEU A 133 -1.19 3.11 2.76
C LEU A 133 -1.92 4.27 3.43
N LEU A 134 -3.06 4.71 2.93
CA LEU A 134 -3.71 5.96 3.37
C LEU A 134 -4.95 5.74 4.24
N GLN A 135 -5.73 4.70 3.95
CA GLN A 135 -7.05 4.46 4.53
C GLN A 135 -7.04 3.30 5.54
N GLU A 136 -6.36 2.20 5.24
CA GLU A 136 -6.39 1.02 6.12
C GLU A 136 -5.69 1.31 7.46
N LYS A 137 -6.37 0.96 8.56
CA LYS A 137 -5.89 1.22 9.92
C LYS A 137 -5.81 -0.04 10.77
N LYS A 138 -4.88 -0.03 11.73
CA LYS A 138 -4.80 -0.93 12.87
C LYS A 138 -4.73 -0.08 14.13
N ARG A 139 -5.72 -0.22 15.03
CA ARG A 139 -5.82 0.57 16.27
C ARG A 139 -5.73 2.08 16.03
N GLY A 140 -6.43 2.58 15.00
CA GLY A 140 -6.46 4.00 14.64
C GLY A 140 -5.19 4.56 13.98
N LYS A 141 -4.19 3.71 13.69
CA LYS A 141 -2.93 4.08 13.02
C LYS A 141 -2.78 3.36 11.69
N ALA A 142 -1.92 3.84 10.80
CA ALA A 142 -1.64 3.21 9.51
C ALA A 142 -1.35 1.71 9.67
N LEU A 143 -1.95 0.89 8.80
CA LEU A 143 -1.80 -0.56 8.84
C LEU A 143 -0.36 -1.01 8.53
N ASP A 144 0.28 -0.38 7.55
CA ASP A 144 1.69 -0.63 7.23
C ASP A 144 2.61 -0.09 8.35
N SER A 145 3.50 -0.96 8.83
CA SER A 145 4.40 -0.63 9.94
C SER A 145 5.43 0.43 9.58
N VAL A 146 5.91 0.46 8.33
CA VAL A 146 6.89 1.44 7.86
C VAL A 146 6.25 2.81 7.65
N ALA A 147 5.05 2.84 7.07
CA ALA A 147 4.22 4.03 6.98
C ALA A 147 3.95 4.58 8.37
N ASN A 148 3.48 3.75 9.31
CA ASN A 148 3.23 4.18 10.67
C ASN A 148 4.48 4.79 11.31
N PHE A 149 5.65 4.18 11.15
CA PHE A 149 6.91 4.75 11.63
C PHE A 149 7.19 6.13 11.03
N HIS A 150 7.14 6.29 9.70
CA HIS A 150 7.40 7.57 9.05
C HIS A 150 6.36 8.64 9.41
N LEU A 151 5.08 8.29 9.46
CA LEU A 151 4.00 9.22 9.80
C LEU A 151 4.10 9.72 11.25
N GLN A 152 4.47 8.86 12.21
CA GLN A 152 4.77 9.29 13.59
C GLN A 152 5.96 10.25 13.68
N ASN A 153 6.83 10.22 12.68
CA ASN A 153 7.99 11.10 12.57
C ASN A 153 7.70 12.38 11.77
N GLY A 154 6.44 12.67 11.44
CA GLY A 154 6.04 13.91 10.75
C GLY A 154 6.36 13.91 9.27
N VAL A 155 6.51 12.73 8.68
CA VAL A 155 6.83 12.53 7.27
C VAL A 155 5.54 12.27 6.51
N MET A 156 5.46 12.75 5.27
CA MET A 156 4.28 12.57 4.43
C MET A 156 4.52 11.45 3.41
N VAL A 157 3.45 10.74 3.02
CA VAL A 157 3.48 9.91 1.81
C VAL A 157 3.57 10.84 0.59
N GLU A 158 4.63 10.72 -0.19
CA GLU A 158 4.86 11.57 -1.36
C GLU A 158 4.42 10.90 -2.66
N ARG A 159 4.96 9.71 -2.94
CA ARG A 159 4.77 9.02 -4.21
C ARG A 159 4.79 7.51 -4.02
N ILE A 160 3.89 6.82 -4.71
CA ILE A 160 3.92 5.37 -4.86
C ILE A 160 4.61 5.08 -6.20
N ASN A 161 5.57 4.17 -6.21
CA ASN A 161 6.40 3.85 -7.36
C ASN A 161 6.09 2.43 -7.81
N TRP A 162 5.48 2.32 -9.00
CA TRP A 162 5.28 1.04 -9.66
C TRP A 162 6.63 0.40 -10.02
N MET A 163 6.78 -0.89 -9.70
CA MET A 163 8.00 -1.66 -9.99
C MET A 163 9.30 -0.97 -9.57
N GLY A 164 9.28 -0.30 -8.41
CA GLY A 164 10.45 0.34 -7.82
C GLY A 164 11.53 -0.66 -7.39
N ASP A 165 11.14 -1.90 -7.11
CA ASP A 165 12.04 -3.03 -6.88
C ASP A 165 11.42 -4.29 -7.48
N ARG A 166 12.12 -4.90 -8.45
CA ARG A 166 11.68 -6.09 -9.19
C ARG A 166 12.21 -7.41 -8.61
N SER A 167 12.84 -7.36 -7.44
CA SER A 167 13.24 -8.60 -6.76
C SER A 167 12.02 -9.41 -6.36
N GLU A 168 12.12 -10.73 -6.47
CA GLU A 168 11.07 -11.68 -6.06
C GLU A 168 10.57 -11.39 -4.64
N LYS A 169 11.48 -11.00 -3.74
CA LYS A 169 11.15 -10.57 -2.38
C LYS A 169 10.14 -9.42 -2.34
N VAL A 170 10.39 -8.33 -3.06
CA VAL A 170 9.48 -7.17 -3.03
C VAL A 170 8.23 -7.41 -3.86
N ILE A 171 8.30 -8.24 -4.90
CA ILE A 171 7.11 -8.71 -5.62
C ILE A 171 6.16 -9.46 -4.67
N HIS A 172 6.66 -10.39 -3.86
CA HIS A 172 5.83 -11.09 -2.87
C HIS A 172 5.33 -10.19 -1.75
N GLN A 173 6.09 -9.17 -1.34
CA GLN A 173 5.71 -8.30 -0.23
C GLN A 173 4.70 -7.22 -0.64
N SER A 174 4.91 -6.59 -1.79
CA SER A 174 4.16 -5.41 -2.23
C SER A 174 3.84 -5.36 -3.73
N GLY A 175 4.04 -6.44 -4.48
CA GLY A 175 3.86 -6.42 -5.94
C GLY A 175 4.91 -5.59 -6.67
N GLY A 176 6.10 -5.44 -6.08
CA GLY A 176 7.18 -4.61 -6.63
C GLY A 176 7.01 -3.12 -6.36
N ILE A 177 5.94 -2.74 -5.65
CA ILE A 177 5.61 -1.35 -5.35
C ILE A 177 6.48 -0.84 -4.20
N MET A 178 7.07 0.33 -4.38
CA MET A 178 7.81 1.05 -3.35
C MET A 178 7.17 2.42 -3.08
N VAL A 179 7.48 3.03 -1.94
CA VAL A 179 6.92 4.32 -1.54
C VAL A 179 8.00 5.32 -1.16
N ASN A 180 7.83 6.56 -1.61
CA ASN A 180 8.59 7.70 -1.13
C ASN A 180 7.89 8.38 0.05
N TYR A 181 8.63 8.60 1.13
CA TYR A 181 8.20 9.48 2.22
C TYR A 181 9.06 10.73 2.25
N VAL A 182 8.45 11.91 2.31
CA VAL A 182 9.14 13.20 2.24
C VAL A 182 9.06 13.99 3.54
N TYR A 183 10.19 14.59 3.93
CA TYR A 183 10.30 15.45 5.09
C TYR A 183 10.05 16.91 4.70
N ARG A 184 9.02 17.51 5.29
CA ARG A 184 8.74 18.94 5.19
C ARG A 184 9.25 19.63 6.45
N LEU A 185 10.48 20.12 6.38
CA LEU A 185 11.24 20.57 7.56
C LEU A 185 10.55 21.66 8.40
N GLY A 186 9.70 22.49 7.79
CA GLY A 186 8.96 23.52 8.50
C GLY A 186 7.71 23.04 9.26
N ASN A 187 7.27 21.79 9.03
CA ASN A 187 5.97 21.29 9.52
C ASN A 187 6.05 19.85 10.08
N ILE A 188 7.25 19.36 10.42
CA ILE A 188 7.44 17.99 10.92
C ILE A 188 6.59 17.76 12.17
N GLU A 189 6.65 18.68 13.14
CA GLU A 189 5.90 18.62 14.38
C GLU A 189 4.38 18.62 14.13
N ASP A 190 3.89 19.54 13.28
CA ASP A 190 2.47 19.66 12.97
C ASP A 190 1.92 18.38 12.34
N TYR A 191 2.65 17.79 11.38
CA TYR A 191 2.24 16.55 10.74
C TYR A 191 2.27 15.35 11.69
N ALA A 192 3.29 15.28 12.54
CA ALA A 192 3.36 14.23 13.56
C ALA A 192 2.20 14.33 14.54
N GLN A 193 1.89 15.55 15.01
CA GLN A 193 0.78 15.82 15.91
C GLN A 193 -0.57 15.50 15.27
N SER A 194 -0.80 15.97 14.04
CA SER A 194 -2.03 15.69 13.29
C SER A 194 -2.25 14.19 13.09
N TYR A 195 -1.20 13.43 12.75
CA TYR A 195 -1.29 11.97 12.65
C TYR A 195 -1.50 11.30 14.01
N PHE A 196 -0.91 11.84 15.08
CA PHE A 196 -1.11 11.33 16.44
C PHE A 196 -2.57 11.49 16.88
N GLU A 197 -3.19 12.64 16.64
CA GLU A 197 -4.56 12.97 17.06
C GLU A 197 -5.62 12.32 16.17
N SER A 198 -5.51 12.47 14.85
CA SER A 198 -6.58 12.08 13.92
C SER A 198 -6.38 10.70 13.29
N GLY A 199 -5.15 10.17 13.29
CA GLY A 199 -4.80 8.98 12.50
C GLY A 199 -4.87 9.19 10.99
N LYS A 200 -5.14 10.41 10.50
CA LYS A 200 -5.15 10.77 9.09
C LYS A 200 -3.72 10.79 8.56
N ASN A 201 -3.49 10.12 7.45
CA ASN A 201 -2.14 10.01 6.88
C ASN A 201 -1.84 11.25 6.03
N PRO A 202 -0.85 12.08 6.39
CA PRO A 202 -0.44 13.20 5.55
C PRO A 202 0.09 12.67 4.21
N CYS A 203 -0.44 13.18 3.11
CA CYS A 203 -0.01 12.83 1.75
C CYS A 203 0.07 14.07 0.86
N LEU A 204 0.98 14.08 -0.11
CA LEU A 204 1.07 15.14 -1.10
C LEU A 204 0.11 14.88 -2.26
N SER A 205 -0.79 15.83 -2.55
CA SER A 205 -1.79 15.71 -3.62
C SER A 205 -1.24 15.76 -5.06
N ARG A 206 0.09 15.77 -5.23
CA ARG A 206 0.75 16.11 -6.52
C ARG A 206 0.84 14.96 -7.53
N TYR A 207 0.43 13.76 -7.15
CA TYR A 207 0.21 12.67 -8.10
C TYR A 207 -1.27 12.30 -8.03
N PRO A 208 -1.89 11.86 -9.14
CA PRO A 208 -3.23 11.31 -9.07
C PRO A 208 -3.10 10.01 -8.27
N PHE A 209 -3.21 10.10 -6.95
CA PHE A 209 -3.80 8.99 -6.22
C PHE A 209 -5.13 8.77 -6.94
N PRO A 210 -5.37 7.60 -7.56
CA PRO A 210 -6.67 7.30 -8.14
C PRO A 210 -7.73 7.71 -7.11
N SER A 211 -8.69 8.51 -7.56
CA SER A 211 -9.44 9.43 -6.69
C SER A 211 -9.93 8.72 -5.43
N LEU A 212 -9.59 9.29 -4.27
CA LEU A 212 -10.03 8.78 -2.97
C LEU A 212 -11.57 8.74 -2.83
N SER A 213 -12.30 9.39 -3.75
CA SER A 213 -13.76 9.36 -3.87
C SER A 213 -14.34 8.03 -4.36
N ASN A 214 -13.52 7.12 -4.88
CA ASN A 214 -13.98 5.82 -5.41
C ASN A 214 -13.90 4.70 -4.35
N PHE A 215 -13.76 5.06 -3.07
CA PHE A 215 -13.56 4.13 -1.95
C PHE A 215 -14.66 4.20 -0.88
N THR A 216 -15.79 4.85 -1.18
CA THR A 216 -16.99 4.89 -0.33
C THR A 216 -18.10 4.07 -0.94
#